data_AF-A0A9Q3P2A7-F1
#
_entry.id   AF-A0A9Q3P2A7-F1
#
_cell.length_a   1.000
_cell.length_b   1.000
_cell.length_c   1.000
_cell.angle_alpha   90.00
_cell.angle_beta   90.00
_cell.angle_gamma   90.00
#
_symmetry.space_group_name_H-M   'P 1'
#
loop_
_entity.id
_entity.type
_entity.pdbx_description
1 polymer ?
#
loop_
_entity_poly.entity_id
_entity_poly.type
_entity_poly.pdbx_seq_one_letter_code
_entity_poly.pdbx_strand_id
1 'polypeptide(L)'
;MIQALEDLVRRFGAYGLEFKYWDELTHYWCTLLPELELSYKTSIHASTNQIPALLEKGWNPKLSQDSLKKDLVKIHPTASSFTGMEEKARRHAVMCIEDSFSYAKDKWEKSHATPDFKVGDLVIVSTTSFGNIK
;
A
#
# COMPACT_ATOMS: atom_id res chain seq x y z
N MET A 1 -9.04 -4.52 4.82
CA MET A 1 -7.94 -5.39 4.35
C MET A 1 -8.05 -5.66 2.84
N ILE A 2 -9.18 -6.17 2.33
CA ILE A 2 -9.38 -6.43 0.88
C ILE A 2 -9.30 -5.15 0.03
N GLN A 3 -9.98 -4.07 0.42
CA GLN A 3 -9.99 -2.82 -0.36
C GLN A 3 -8.62 -2.12 -0.48
N ALA A 4 -7.79 -2.19 0.56
CA ALA A 4 -6.46 -1.58 0.53
C ALA A 4 -5.54 -2.35 -0.42
N LEU A 5 -5.57 -3.68 -0.39
CA LEU A 5 -4.81 -4.52 -1.30
C LEU A 5 -5.31 -4.36 -2.74
N GLU A 6 -6.62 -4.26 -2.93
CA GLU A 6 -7.24 -4.06 -4.24
C GLU A 6 -6.85 -2.70 -4.86
N ASP A 7 -6.87 -1.61 -4.08
CA ASP A 7 -6.47 -0.28 -4.57
C ASP A 7 -4.95 -0.22 -4.84
N LEU A 8 -4.15 -0.94 -4.04
CA LEU A 8 -2.70 -1.06 -4.21
C LEU A 8 -2.36 -1.86 -5.48
N VAL A 9 -3.02 -2.98 -5.73
CA VAL A 9 -2.92 -3.74 -6.99
C VAL A 9 -3.37 -2.90 -8.18
N ARG A 10 -4.44 -2.09 -8.04
CA ARG A 10 -4.96 -1.24 -9.11
C ARG A 10 -3.98 -0.14 -9.51
N ARG A 11 -3.28 0.46 -8.54
CA ARG A 11 -2.23 1.47 -8.77
C ARG A 11 -0.94 0.85 -9.26
N PHE A 12 -0.60 -0.34 -8.78
CA PHE A 12 0.56 -1.09 -9.25
C PHE A 12 0.38 -1.57 -10.70
N GLY A 13 -0.82 -2.03 -11.07
CA GLY A 13 -1.18 -2.35 -12.45
C GLY A 13 -1.31 -1.14 -13.37
N ALA A 14 -1.43 0.08 -12.84
CA ALA A 14 -1.47 1.32 -13.61
C ALA A 14 -0.09 1.72 -14.19
N TYR A 15 1.00 1.09 -13.73
CA TYR A 15 2.36 1.28 -14.29
C TYR A 15 2.55 0.66 -15.69
N GLY A 16 1.50 0.05 -16.25
CA GLY A 16 1.55 -0.68 -17.53
C GLY A 16 1.79 -2.17 -17.31
N LEU A 17 1.51 -2.97 -18.34
CA LEU A 17 1.72 -4.43 -18.32
C LEU A 17 3.17 -4.84 -18.06
N GLU A 18 4.11 -3.93 -18.30
CA GLU A 18 5.56 -4.15 -18.30
C GLU A 18 6.27 -3.07 -17.48
N PHE A 19 6.93 -3.46 -16.41
CA PHE A 19 7.89 -2.61 -15.69
C PHE A 19 9.30 -2.88 -16.25
N LYS A 20 9.91 -1.87 -16.88
CA LYS A 20 11.27 -1.97 -17.43
C LYS A 20 12.28 -1.32 -16.48
N TYR A 21 13.15 -2.13 -15.89
CA TYR A 21 14.37 -1.62 -15.27
C TYR A 21 15.52 -1.66 -16.27
N TRP A 22 16.53 -0.81 -16.07
CA TRP A 22 17.56 -0.44 -17.06
C TRP A 22 18.08 -1.64 -17.89
N ASP A 23 18.10 -1.39 -19.20
CA ASP A 23 18.59 -2.13 -20.37
C ASP A 23 18.03 -3.51 -20.77
N GLU A 24 17.40 -4.35 -19.93
CA GLU A 24 16.90 -5.65 -20.46
C GLU A 24 15.87 -6.41 -19.61
N LEU A 25 15.62 -6.00 -18.35
CA LEU A 25 14.71 -6.70 -17.45
C LEU A 25 13.31 -6.07 -17.50
N THR A 26 12.45 -6.68 -18.29
CA THR A 26 11.02 -6.38 -18.33
C THR A 26 10.29 -7.36 -17.41
N HIS A 27 9.70 -6.86 -16.32
CA HIS A 27 8.88 -7.66 -15.42
C HIS A 27 7.40 -7.42 -15.72
N TYR A 28 6.65 -8.51 -15.90
CA TYR A 28 5.19 -8.43 -15.94
C TYR A 28 4.67 -8.11 -14.55
N TRP A 29 3.64 -7.27 -14.45
CA TRP A 29 3.05 -6.92 -13.15
C TRP A 29 2.62 -8.14 -12.31
N CYS A 30 2.19 -9.23 -12.97
CA CYS A 30 1.85 -10.50 -12.31
C CYS A 30 3.04 -11.11 -11.54
N THR A 31 4.26 -10.95 -12.07
CA THR A 31 5.49 -11.48 -11.41
C THR A 31 5.89 -10.68 -10.18
N LEU A 32 5.38 -9.46 -10.05
CA LEU A 32 5.67 -8.55 -8.95
C LEU A 32 4.61 -8.63 -7.83
N LEU A 33 3.50 -9.35 -8.03
CA LEU A 33 2.45 -9.53 -7.02
C LEU A 33 2.97 -10.13 -5.71
N PRO A 34 3.80 -11.18 -5.71
CA PRO A 34 4.35 -11.71 -4.46
C PRO A 34 5.24 -10.71 -3.73
N GLU A 35 6.01 -9.90 -4.46
CA GLU A 35 6.85 -8.84 -3.88
C GLU A 35 6.00 -7.73 -3.27
N LEU A 36 4.91 -7.36 -3.95
CA LEU A 36 3.94 -6.39 -3.48
C LEU A 36 3.27 -6.84 -2.19
N GLU A 37 2.81 -8.10 -2.14
CA GLU A 37 2.20 -8.70 -0.95
C GLU A 37 3.19 -8.71 0.23
N LEU A 38 4.45 -9.08 -0.03
CA LEU A 38 5.50 -9.07 0.98
C LEU A 38 5.78 -7.65 1.49
N SER A 39 5.83 -6.67 0.60
CA SER A 39 6.07 -5.26 0.96
C SER A 39 4.94 -4.70 1.82
N TYR A 40 3.69 -4.98 1.48
CA TYR A 40 2.53 -4.59 2.28
C TYR A 40 2.58 -5.22 3.66
N LYS A 41 2.85 -6.54 3.74
CA LYS A 41 2.90 -7.29 5.00
C LYS A 41 4.00 -6.84 5.95
N THR A 42 5.09 -6.28 5.43
CA THR A 42 6.25 -5.82 6.21
C THR A 42 6.26 -4.31 6.48
N SER A 43 5.39 -3.55 5.81
CA SER A 43 5.22 -2.11 6.03
C SER A 43 4.41 -1.78 7.28
N ILE A 44 4.63 -0.60 7.87
CA ILE A 44 3.84 -0.12 9.02
C ILE A 44 2.45 0.30 8.52
N HIS A 45 1.40 -0.29 9.07
CA HIS A 45 0.04 0.05 8.67
C HIS A 45 -0.46 1.31 9.39
N ALA A 46 -1.01 2.26 8.64
CA ALA A 46 -1.36 3.60 9.14
C ALA A 46 -2.37 3.62 10.30
N SER A 47 -3.34 2.70 10.31
CA SER A 47 -4.39 2.68 11.35
C SER A 47 -3.95 2.02 12.66
N THR A 48 -2.97 1.11 12.61
CA THR A 48 -2.54 0.31 13.77
C THR A 48 -1.14 0.68 14.23
N ASN A 49 -0.40 1.47 13.45
CA ASN A 49 1.03 1.78 13.66
C ASN A 49 1.90 0.53 13.90
N GLN A 50 1.44 -0.61 13.40
CA GLN A 50 2.13 -1.90 13.52
C GLN A 50 2.18 -2.60 12.17
N ILE A 51 3.13 -3.52 12.05
CA ILE A 51 3.35 -4.30 10.84
C ILE A 51 2.25 -5.38 10.74
N PRO A 52 1.54 -5.51 9.60
CA PRO A 52 0.50 -6.52 9.44
C PRO A 52 0.97 -7.95 9.70
N ALA A 53 2.17 -8.33 9.24
CA ALA A 53 2.73 -9.66 9.51
C ALA A 53 2.92 -9.93 11.01
N LEU A 54 3.28 -8.91 11.78
CA LEU A 54 3.43 -9.01 13.23
C LEU A 54 2.07 -9.21 13.92
N LEU A 55 1.04 -8.49 13.47
CA LEU A 55 -0.32 -8.61 14.00
C LEU A 55 -0.98 -9.96 13.65
N GLU A 56 -0.76 -10.47 12.44
CA GLU A 56 -1.38 -11.72 11.97
C GLU A 56 -0.66 -12.97 12.48
N LYS A 57 0.68 -12.96 12.47
CA LYS A 57 1.49 -14.17 12.69
C LYS A 57 2.41 -14.09 13.91
N GLY A 58 2.44 -12.95 14.60
CA GLY A 58 3.32 -12.73 15.76
C GLY A 58 4.81 -12.62 15.40
N TRP A 59 5.16 -12.58 14.12
CA TRP A 59 6.56 -12.54 13.65
C TRP A 59 6.69 -11.77 12.33
N ASN A 60 7.75 -10.97 12.22
CA ASN A 60 8.09 -10.26 10.99
C ASN A 60 9.08 -11.09 10.15
N PRO A 61 8.75 -11.46 8.90
CA PRO A 61 9.70 -12.16 8.03
C PRO A 61 10.96 -11.33 7.79
N LYS A 62 12.12 -11.95 7.98
CA LYS A 62 13.42 -11.32 7.71
C LYS A 62 13.58 -11.11 6.21
N LEU A 63 13.84 -9.87 5.80
CA LEU A 63 14.12 -9.56 4.40
C LEU A 63 15.60 -9.81 4.07
N SER A 64 15.90 -10.02 2.80
CA SER A 64 17.28 -10.19 2.28
C SER A 64 18.22 -9.07 2.73
N GLN A 65 17.70 -7.84 2.83
CA GLN A 65 18.42 -6.65 3.29
C GLN A 65 18.81 -6.72 4.77
N ASP A 66 17.98 -7.33 5.62
CA ASP A 66 18.31 -7.54 7.04
C ASP A 66 19.48 -8.54 7.23
N SER A 67 19.70 -9.38 6.22
CA SER A 67 20.79 -10.38 6.22
C SER A 67 22.11 -9.82 5.65
N LEU A 68 22.07 -8.72 4.90
CA LEU A 68 23.26 -8.05 4.37
C LEU A 68 23.89 -7.17 5.47
N LYS A 69 24.69 -7.78 6.35
CA LYS A 69 25.58 -7.03 7.24
C LYS A 69 26.49 -6.14 6.38
N LYS A 70 26.44 -4.82 6.62
CA LYS A 70 27.26 -3.80 5.94
C LYS A 70 28.78 -4.09 5.95
N ASP A 71 29.23 -4.95 6.86
CA ASP A 71 30.64 -5.28 7.07
C ASP A 71 31.16 -6.51 6.30
N LEU A 72 30.33 -7.25 5.55
CA LEU A 72 30.78 -8.51 4.96
C LEU A 72 30.50 -8.64 3.46
N VAL A 73 31.62 -8.87 2.76
CA VAL A 73 31.81 -9.43 1.42
C VAL A 73 31.72 -8.41 0.28
N LYS A 74 32.75 -8.40 -0.58
CA LYS A 74 32.75 -7.76 -1.90
C LYS A 74 31.53 -8.27 -2.67
N ILE A 75 30.47 -7.47 -2.66
CA ILE A 75 29.22 -7.77 -3.34
C ILE A 75 29.53 -7.78 -4.84
N HIS A 76 29.18 -8.86 -5.56
CA HIS A 76 29.33 -8.90 -7.01
C HIS A 76 28.59 -7.68 -7.62
N PRO A 77 29.15 -6.98 -8.63
CA PRO A 77 28.57 -5.74 -9.15
C PRO A 77 27.09 -5.88 -9.52
N THR A 78 26.68 -7.03 -10.05
CA THR A 78 25.27 -7.37 -10.34
C THR A 78 24.35 -7.39 -9.11
N ALA A 79 24.83 -7.91 -7.98
CA ALA A 79 24.06 -7.91 -6.74
C ALA A 79 23.97 -6.50 -6.16
N SER A 80 25.02 -5.68 -6.31
CA SER A 80 24.97 -4.27 -5.91
C SER A 80 23.96 -3.47 -6.74
N SER A 81 23.90 -3.68 -8.06
CA SER A 81 22.89 -3.05 -8.93
C SER A 81 21.47 -3.52 -8.60
N PHE A 82 21.30 -4.80 -8.26
CA PHE A 82 20.02 -5.36 -7.85
C PHE A 82 19.52 -4.74 -6.53
N THR A 83 20.38 -4.61 -5.51
CA THR A 83 20.00 -3.93 -4.26
C THR A 83 19.61 -2.46 -4.48
N GLY A 84 20.31 -1.76 -5.38
CA GLY A 84 19.94 -0.40 -5.77
C GLY A 84 18.59 -0.32 -6.48
N MET A 85 18.25 -1.31 -7.29
CA MET A 85 16.93 -1.45 -7.92
C MET A 85 15.84 -1.70 -6.88
N GLU A 86 16.05 -2.69 -6.01
CA GLU A 86 15.12 -3.06 -4.95
C GLU A 86 14.82 -1.87 -4.04
N GLU A 87 15.84 -1.09 -3.68
CA GLU A 87 15.67 0.10 -2.86
C GLU A 87 14.87 1.20 -3.58
N LYS A 88 15.06 1.39 -4.90
CA LYS A 88 14.23 2.32 -5.68
C LYS A 88 12.79 1.84 -5.77
N ALA A 89 12.57 0.55 -6.05
CA ALA A 89 11.24 -0.05 -6.11
C ALA A 89 10.52 0.06 -4.76
N ARG A 90 11.24 -0.17 -3.65
CA ARG A 90 10.73 -0.02 -2.29
C ARG A 90 10.33 1.43 -1.98
N ARG A 91 11.19 2.41 -2.25
CA ARG A 91 10.85 3.83 -2.04
C ARG A 91 9.63 4.23 -2.84
N HIS A 92 9.55 3.79 -4.09
CA HIS A 92 8.42 4.05 -4.94
C HIS A 92 7.13 3.40 -4.40
N ALA A 93 7.20 2.15 -3.93
CA ALA A 93 6.07 1.47 -3.29
C ALA A 93 5.58 2.21 -2.03
N VAL A 94 6.50 2.72 -1.20
CA VAL A 94 6.17 3.54 -0.02
C VAL A 94 5.44 4.82 -0.43
N MET A 95 5.94 5.54 -1.44
CA MET A 95 5.26 6.73 -1.95
C MET A 95 3.85 6.41 -2.47
N CYS A 96 3.68 5.30 -3.19
CA CYS A 96 2.35 4.88 -3.65
C CYS A 96 1.39 4.60 -2.48
N ILE A 97 1.88 4.05 -1.37
CA ILE A 97 1.07 3.81 -0.18
C ILE A 97 0.64 5.15 0.45
N GLU A 98 1.55 6.10 0.59
CA GLU A 98 1.26 7.45 1.11
C GLU A 98 0.24 8.19 0.23
N ASP A 99 0.42 8.17 -1.09
CA ASP A 99 -0.50 8.77 -2.07
C ASP A 99 -1.87 8.09 -2.09
N SER A 100 -1.91 6.79 -1.77
CA SER A 100 -3.18 6.06 -1.64
C SER A 100 -3.92 6.48 -0.39
N PHE A 101 -3.20 6.65 0.71
CA PHE A 101 -3.77 7.08 1.97
C PHE A 101 -4.30 8.52 1.90
N SER A 102 -3.52 9.45 1.33
CA SER A 102 -3.93 10.84 1.16
C SER A 102 -5.19 10.96 0.28
N TYR A 103 -5.23 10.24 -0.85
CA TYR A 103 -6.41 10.20 -1.72
C TYR A 103 -7.65 9.64 -1.02
N ALA A 104 -7.51 8.55 -0.27
CA ALA A 104 -8.62 7.96 0.47
C ALA A 104 -9.17 8.92 1.54
N LYS A 105 -8.28 9.61 2.24
CA LYS A 105 -8.63 10.64 3.23
C LYS A 105 -9.38 11.80 2.58
N ASP A 106 -8.84 12.39 1.51
CA ASP A 106 -9.46 13.51 0.79
C ASP A 106 -10.84 13.14 0.23
N LYS A 107 -10.98 11.93 -0.32
CA LYS A 107 -12.27 11.43 -0.82
C LYS A 107 -13.28 11.28 0.32
N TRP A 108 -12.84 10.76 1.46
CA TRP A 108 -13.69 10.61 2.63
C TRP A 108 -14.15 11.97 3.16
N GLU A 109 -13.23 12.93 3.33
CA GLU A 109 -13.54 14.30 3.77
C GLU A 109 -14.52 15.01 2.82
N LYS A 110 -14.35 14.87 1.50
CA LYS A 110 -15.28 15.43 0.50
C LYS A 110 -16.66 14.78 0.55
N SER A 111 -16.73 13.47 0.74
CA SER A 111 -18.00 12.72 0.75
C SER A 111 -18.73 12.76 2.09
N HIS A 112 -18.03 13.02 3.20
CA HIS A 112 -18.55 13.02 4.56
C HIS A 112 -18.33 14.38 5.23
N ALA A 113 -18.42 15.47 4.46
CA ALA A 113 -18.53 16.79 5.04
C ALA A 113 -19.76 16.80 5.95
N THR A 114 -19.55 16.93 7.26
CA THR A 114 -20.64 17.06 8.23
C THR A 114 -21.45 18.31 7.87
N PRO A 115 -22.73 18.16 7.49
CA PRO A 115 -23.58 19.31 7.25
C PRO A 115 -23.76 20.07 8.57
N ASP A 116 -23.62 21.39 8.53
CA ASP A 116 -23.90 22.25 9.70
C ASP A 116 -25.41 22.40 9.86
N PHE A 117 -26.05 21.40 10.47
CA PHE A 117 -27.48 21.42 10.75
C PHE A 117 -27.78 22.36 11.92
N LYS A 118 -28.69 23.31 11.73
CA LYS A 118 -29.17 24.18 12.80
C LYS A 118 -30.56 23.76 13.25
N VAL A 119 -30.89 24.05 14.51
CA VAL A 119 -32.22 23.78 15.06
C VAL A 119 -33.24 24.60 14.27
N GLY A 120 -34.14 23.90 13.57
CA GLY A 120 -35.15 24.50 12.69
C GLY A 120 -34.95 24.22 11.20
N ASP A 121 -33.83 23.64 10.79
CA ASP A 121 -33.60 23.29 9.38
C ASP A 121 -34.43 22.06 8.94
N LEU A 122 -35.00 22.16 7.74
CA LEU A 122 -35.72 21.08 7.09
C LEU A 122 -34.73 20.12 6.44
N VAL A 123 -34.68 18.89 6.95
CA VAL A 123 -33.81 17.82 6.43
C VAL A 123 -34.63 16.69 5.84
N ILE A 124 -34.16 16.15 4.71
CA ILE A 124 -34.78 15.00 4.06
C ILE A 124 -34.11 13.74 4.60
N VAL A 125 -34.90 12.85 5.21
CA VAL A 125 -34.41 11.60 5.77
C VAL A 125 -34.59 10.49 4.73
N SER A 126 -33.51 9.81 4.37
CA SER A 126 -33.58 8.63 3.48
C SER A 126 -34.25 7.47 4.21
N THR A 127 -35.37 6.98 3.69
CA THR A 127 -36.16 5.88 4.27
C THR A 127 -35.54 4.49 4.07
N THR A 128 -34.47 4.38 3.28
CA THR A 128 -33.82 3.08 2.95
C THR A 128 -33.19 2.38 4.16
N SER A 129 -32.85 3.09 5.23
CA SER A 129 -32.21 2.54 6.43
C SER A 129 -33.15 2.37 7.63
N PHE A 130 -34.41 2.77 7.52
CA PHE A 130 -35.39 2.77 8.63
C PHE A 130 -36.40 1.61 8.56
N GLY A 131 -35.99 0.45 8.06
CA GLY A 131 -36.83 -0.76 8.03
C GLY A 131 -37.16 -1.35 9.41
N ASN A 132 -36.51 -0.89 10.49
CA ASN A 132 -36.66 -1.40 11.85
C ASN A 132 -37.49 -0.50 12.78
N ILE A 133 -38.14 0.55 12.28
CA ILE A 133 -39.14 1.30 13.06
C ILE A 133 -40.52 0.78 12.65
N LYS A 134 -40.96 -0.29 13.32
CA LYS A 134 -42.36 -0.73 13.38
C LYS A 134 -42.84 -0.60 14.81
#